data_AF-A0A1I2TPC0-F1
#
_entry.id   AF-A0A1I2TPC0-F1
#
_cell.length_a   1.000
_cell.length_b   1.000
_cell.length_c   1.000
_cell.angle_alpha   90.00
_cell.angle_beta   90.00
_cell.angle_gamma   90.00
#
_symmetry.space_group_name_H-M   'P 1'
#
loop_
_entity.id
_entity.type
_entity.pdbx_description
1 polymer ?
#
loop_
_entity_poly.entity_id
_entity_poly.type
_entity_poly.pdbx_seq_one_letter_code
_entity_poly.pdbx_strand_id
1 'polypeptide(L)' 'MTRTRVETDGDERDDDSAAERGDEAADDDYDHLKSLDDGAGCTEIWEHLSENRDD' A
#
# COMPACT_ATOMS: atom_id res chain seq x y z
N MET A 1 20.15 -18.42 23.59
CA MET A 1 20.20 -19.06 22.27
C MET A 1 20.77 -18.06 21.28
N THR A 2 21.92 -18.37 20.66
CA THR A 2 22.54 -17.51 19.64
C THR A 2 21.66 -17.46 18.40
N ARG A 3 21.14 -16.27 18.05
CA ARG A 3 20.45 -16.05 16.77
C ARG A 3 21.52 -16.06 15.68
N THR A 4 21.52 -17.11 14.84
CA THR A 4 22.27 -17.10 13.58
C THR A 4 21.75 -15.92 12.75
N ARG A 5 22.64 -14.99 12.40
CA ARG A 5 22.35 -13.95 11.41
C ARG A 5 22.25 -14.66 10.05
N VAL A 6 21.08 -14.63 9.45
CA VAL A 6 20.93 -14.98 8.04
C VAL A 6 21.62 -13.87 7.24
N GLU A 7 22.71 -14.22 6.56
CA GLU A 7 23.38 -13.33 5.62
C GLU A 7 22.57 -13.38 4.31
N THR A 8 21.82 -12.33 4.05
CA THR A 8 21.09 -12.15 2.80
C THR A 8 22.06 -11.58 1.78
N ASP A 9 22.77 -12.44 1.06
CA ASP A 9 23.39 -12.14 -0.22
C ASP A 9 22.37 -12.51 -1.29
N GLY A 10 21.77 -11.52 -1.95
CA GLY A 10 20.64 -11.77 -2.84
C GLY A 10 20.08 -10.53 -3.51
N ASP A 11 20.69 -10.22 -4.65
CA ASP A 11 20.08 -9.65 -5.87
C ASP A 11 19.64 -8.18 -5.82
N GLU A 12 20.48 -7.32 -6.42
CA GLU A 12 20.16 -5.94 -6.79
C GLU A 12 18.94 -5.93 -7.69
N ARG A 13 17.79 -5.51 -7.16
CA ARG A 13 16.62 -5.21 -7.98
C ARG A 13 16.90 -3.92 -8.76
N ASP A 14 17.11 -4.08 -10.05
CA ASP A 14 16.92 -3.02 -11.04
C ASP A 14 15.44 -2.62 -11.02
N ASP A 15 15.11 -1.61 -10.22
CA ASP A 15 13.78 -1.00 -10.12
C ASP A 15 13.75 0.30 -10.94
N ASP A 16 14.12 0.23 -12.23
CA ASP A 16 13.98 1.36 -13.16
C ASP A 16 12.67 1.24 -13.97
N SER A 17 11.56 0.92 -13.30
CA SER A 17 10.22 0.91 -13.91
C SER A 17 9.16 1.37 -12.92
N ALA A 18 9.49 2.43 -12.17
CA ALA A 18 8.63 3.07 -11.18
C ALA A 18 8.43 4.58 -11.43
N ALA A 19 8.61 5.07 -12.65
CA ALA A 19 8.43 6.49 -12.96
C ALA A 19 7.16 6.83 -13.76
N GLU A 20 6.49 5.87 -14.40
CA GLU A 20 5.34 6.15 -15.28
C GLU A 20 4.14 5.25 -14.96
N ARG A 21 3.85 5.07 -13.66
CA ARG A 21 2.59 4.43 -13.23
C ARG A 21 1.54 5.53 -13.13
N GLY A 22 0.89 5.80 -14.27
CA GLY A 22 0.01 6.95 -14.48
C GLY A 22 -0.92 7.27 -13.30
N ASP A 23 -0.77 8.49 -12.81
CA ASP A 23 -1.62 9.18 -11.83
C ASP A 23 -3.11 9.13 -12.22
N GLU A 24 -3.40 9.02 -13.52
CA GLU A 24 -4.75 9.06 -14.09
C GLU A 24 -5.60 7.81 -13.81
N ALA A 25 -5.00 6.66 -13.47
CA ALA A 25 -5.73 5.45 -13.10
C ALA A 25 -5.94 5.31 -11.57
N ALA A 26 -5.16 6.04 -10.77
CA ALA A 26 -5.27 6.02 -9.32
C ALA A 26 -6.60 6.62 -8.84
N ASP A 27 -7.12 7.62 -9.56
CA ASP A 27 -8.28 8.40 -9.11
C ASP A 27 -9.57 7.58 -9.03
N ASP A 28 -9.74 6.58 -9.90
CA ASP A 28 -10.89 5.66 -9.94
C ASP A 28 -10.77 4.58 -8.84
N ASP A 29 -9.57 3.99 -8.70
CA ASP A 29 -9.30 2.98 -7.69
C ASP A 29 -9.37 3.53 -6.26
N TYR A 30 -9.08 4.82 -6.04
CA TYR A 30 -9.16 5.47 -4.72
C TYR A 30 -10.44 6.28 -4.49
N ASP A 31 -11.42 6.24 -5.40
CA ASP A 31 -12.66 7.02 -5.25
C ASP A 31 -13.41 6.70 -3.93
N HIS A 32 -13.40 5.42 -3.54
CA HIS A 32 -13.96 4.96 -2.26
C HIS A 32 -13.23 5.52 -1.03
N LEU A 33 -11.96 5.93 -1.16
CA LEU A 33 -11.18 6.57 -0.11
C LEU A 33 -11.35 8.09 -0.07
N LYS A 34 -11.94 8.73 -1.10
CA LYS A 34 -12.19 10.18 -1.10
C LYS A 34 -13.21 10.63 -0.05
N SER A 35 -13.95 9.68 0.53
CA SER A 35 -14.85 9.94 1.65
C SER A 35 -14.11 10.09 3.00
N LEU A 36 -12.83 9.69 3.05
CA LEU A 36 -11.98 9.80 4.23
C LEU A 36 -11.29 11.16 4.31
N ASP A 37 -10.96 11.58 5.53
CA ASP A 37 -10.24 12.84 5.78
C ASP A 37 -8.76 12.74 5.39
N ASP A 38 -8.19 13.86 4.94
CA ASP A 38 -6.77 13.96 4.60
C ASP A 38 -5.91 13.72 5.86
N GLY A 39 -5.34 12.52 5.95
CA GLY A 39 -4.55 12.09 7.11
C GLY A 39 -5.18 10.94 7.91
N ALA A 40 -6.25 10.32 7.41
CA ALA A 40 -6.79 9.09 7.96
C ALA A 40 -5.68 8.03 8.14
N GLY A 41 -5.59 7.48 9.35
CA GLY A 41 -4.60 6.49 9.71
C GLY A 41 -4.93 5.11 9.12
N CYS A 42 -3.95 4.21 9.18
CA CYS A 42 -4.10 2.84 8.67
C CYS A 42 -5.29 2.08 9.27
N THR A 43 -5.63 2.35 10.54
CA THR A 43 -6.77 1.73 11.22
C THR A 43 -8.10 2.23 10.65
N GLU A 44 -8.24 3.54 10.47
CA GLU A 44 -9.48 4.19 10.01
C GLU A 44 -9.81 3.77 8.56
N ILE A 45 -8.80 3.65 7.71
CA ILE A 45 -8.95 3.13 6.33
C ILE A 45 -9.49 1.69 6.35
N TRP A 46 -8.99 0.86 7.26
CA TRP A 46 -9.37 -0.55 7.35
C TRP A 46 -10.80 -0.73 7.86
N GLU A 47 -11.21 0.07 8.85
CA GLU A 47 -12.59 0.08 9.35
C GLU A 47 -13.55 0.42 8.22
N HIS A 48 -13.28 1.50 7.49
CA HIS A 48 -14.09 1.94 6.35
C HIS A 48 -14.21 0.88 5.24
N LEU A 49 -13.08 0.24 4.87
CA LEU A 49 -13.06 -0.84 3.88
C LEU A 49 -13.82 -2.09 4.36
N SER A 50 -13.76 -2.39 5.66
CA SER A 50 -14.42 -3.55 6.22
C SER A 50 -15.94 -3.40 6.23
N GLU A 51 -16.45 -2.21 6.55
CA GLU A 51 -17.89 -1.91 6.55
C GLU A 51 -18.49 -2.03 5.13
N ASN A 52 -17.80 -1.51 4.12
CA ASN A 52 -18.25 -1.56 2.72
C ASN A 52 -18.13 -2.96 2.06
N ARG A 53 -17.47 -3.93 2.71
CA ARG A 53 -17.20 -5.26 2.14
C ARG A 53 -18.34 -6.27 2.41
N ASP A 54 -19.13 -6.05 3.44
CA ASP A 54 -20.22 -6.93 3.85
C ASP A 54 -21.60 -6.53 3.29
N ASP A 55 -21.67 -5.40 2.55
CA ASP A 55 -22.84 -4.93 1.78
C ASP A 55 -22.92 -5.53 0.36
#